data_AF-A0A7W4LS91-F1
#
_entry.id   AF-A0A7W4LS91-F1
#
_cell.length_a   1.000
_cell.length_b   1.000
_cell.length_c   1.000
_cell.angle_alpha   90.00
_cell.angle_beta   90.00
_cell.angle_gamma   90.00
#
_symmetry.space_group_name_H-M   'P 1'
#
loop_
_entity.id
_entity.type
_entity.pdbx_description
1 polymer ?
#
loop_
_entity_poly.entity_id
_entity_poly.type
_entity_poly.pdbx_seq_one_letter_code
_entity_poly.pdbx_strand_id
1 'polypeptide(L)'
;MLTETDENILKTIPDKATFTFHEATTAPSEGEEFVVSHYRDITVKISGSSTSREIKFFAVDENGEKTEIAGTNKTDFQLGTGTLNTNENWDFDIAGLFKFMVEVISVNGDVTVKGIAVS
;
A
#
# COMPACT_ATOMS: atom_id res chain seq x y z
N MET A 1 39.49 -20.69 33.66
CA MET A 1 38.33 -21.26 32.95
C MET A 1 37.72 -20.09 32.18
N LEU A 2 37.97 -20.00 30.87
CA LEU A 2 37.39 -18.97 30.02
C LEU A 2 35.96 -19.43 29.70
N THR A 3 34.97 -18.62 30.04
CA THR A 3 33.58 -18.84 29.65
C THR A 3 33.42 -18.31 28.23
N GLU A 4 33.36 -19.20 27.25
CA GLU A 4 32.88 -18.86 25.91
C GLU A 4 31.37 -18.58 26.01
N THR A 5 30.98 -17.33 25.74
CA THR A 5 29.60 -16.98 25.41
C THR A 5 29.45 -17.12 23.90
N ASP A 6 28.79 -18.19 23.47
CA ASP A 6 28.33 -18.37 22.09
C ASP A 6 27.21 -17.35 21.81
N GLU A 7 27.55 -16.21 21.21
CA GLU A 7 26.54 -15.30 20.67
C GLU A 7 25.96 -15.91 19.38
N ASN A 8 24.78 -16.52 19.49
CA ASN A 8 24.01 -16.99 18.35
C ASN A 8 23.36 -15.79 17.63
N ILE A 9 24.14 -15.09 16.80
CA ILE A 9 23.68 -13.93 16.02
C ILE A 9 22.88 -14.42 14.80
N LEU A 10 21.58 -14.14 14.80
CA LEU A 10 20.68 -14.42 13.67
C LEU A 10 20.54 -13.20 12.77
N LYS A 11 20.79 -13.36 11.47
CA LYS A 11 20.49 -12.33 10.46
C LYS A 11 19.01 -12.39 10.10
N THR A 12 18.27 -11.33 10.40
CA THR A 12 16.87 -11.19 10.00
C THR A 12 16.76 -10.40 8.69
N ILE A 13 15.89 -10.86 7.79
CA ILE A 13 15.56 -10.21 6.52
C ILE A 13 14.04 -10.21 6.42
N PRO A 14 13.39 -9.07 6.13
CA PRO A 14 11.94 -9.03 6.01
C PRO A 14 11.48 -9.76 4.74
N ASP A 15 10.32 -10.40 4.83
CA ASP A 15 9.61 -10.89 3.66
C ASP A 15 9.03 -9.70 2.86
N LYS A 16 8.92 -9.86 1.55
CA LYS A 16 8.39 -8.84 0.64
C LYS A 16 7.50 -9.44 -0.43
N ALA A 17 6.36 -8.79 -0.68
CA ALA A 17 5.47 -9.12 -1.78
C ALA A 17 5.16 -7.88 -2.63
N THR A 18 5.10 -8.07 -3.95
CA THR A 18 4.54 -7.07 -4.86
C THR A 18 3.06 -7.38 -5.10
N PHE A 19 2.24 -6.34 -5.22
CA PHE A 19 0.81 -6.48 -5.49
C PHE A 19 0.35 -5.43 -6.50
N THR A 20 -0.57 -5.79 -7.38
CA THR A 20 -1.16 -4.86 -8.37
C THR A 20 -2.62 -4.65 -8.03
N PHE A 21 -2.97 -3.45 -7.58
CA PHE A 21 -4.35 -3.06 -7.27
C PHE A 21 -5.11 -2.70 -8.56
N HIS A 22 -4.43 -1.97 -9.45
CA HIS A 22 -4.94 -1.53 -10.75
C HIS A 22 -3.83 -1.60 -11.79
N GLU A 23 -4.13 -2.10 -12.99
CA GLU A 23 -3.22 -2.12 -14.14
C GLU A 23 -3.84 -1.35 -15.31
N ALA A 24 -3.33 -0.14 -15.56
CA ALA A 24 -3.80 0.76 -16.61
C ALA A 24 -5.33 0.95 -16.61
N THR A 25 -5.93 1.10 -15.43
CA THR A 25 -7.37 1.32 -15.24
C THR A 25 -7.78 2.65 -15.86
N THR A 26 -8.87 2.65 -16.63
CA THR A 26 -9.40 3.82 -17.37
C THR A 26 -10.82 4.24 -16.94
N ALA A 27 -11.36 3.60 -15.91
CA ALA A 27 -12.68 3.89 -15.35
C ALA A 27 -12.67 3.72 -13.82
N PRO A 28 -13.63 4.31 -13.08
CA PRO A 28 -13.76 4.07 -11.64
C PRO A 28 -13.86 2.58 -11.30
N SER A 29 -13.16 2.15 -10.26
CA SER A 29 -13.13 0.75 -9.80
C SER A 29 -12.49 0.65 -8.41
N GLU A 30 -12.95 -0.30 -7.61
CA GLU A 30 -12.32 -0.69 -6.34
C GLU A 30 -10.97 -1.38 -6.57
N GLY A 31 -10.80 -2.08 -7.69
CA GLY A 31 -9.61 -2.86 -8.00
C GLY A 31 -9.51 -4.16 -7.21
N GLU A 32 -8.30 -4.69 -7.10
CA GLU A 32 -8.01 -5.90 -6.33
C GLU A 32 -7.68 -5.58 -4.87
N GLU A 33 -8.03 -6.48 -3.95
CA GLU A 33 -7.77 -6.34 -2.52
C GLU A 33 -6.50 -7.06 -2.09
N PHE A 34 -5.65 -6.40 -1.30
CA PHE A 34 -4.46 -7.02 -0.72
C PHE A 34 -4.78 -7.62 0.66
N VAL A 35 -4.64 -8.93 0.82
CA VAL A 35 -4.74 -9.61 2.12
C VAL A 35 -3.43 -9.40 2.91
N VAL A 36 -3.52 -8.76 4.08
CA VAL A 36 -2.34 -8.28 4.83
C VAL A 36 -1.49 -9.41 5.39
N SER A 37 -2.11 -10.48 5.91
CA SER A 37 -1.41 -11.64 6.49
C SER A 37 -0.38 -11.23 7.56
N HIS A 38 0.92 -11.37 7.28
CA HIS A 38 2.03 -11.08 8.20
C HIS A 38 2.80 -9.81 7.85
N TYR A 39 2.38 -9.08 6.80
CA TYR A 39 3.02 -7.83 6.42
C TYR A 39 2.63 -6.71 7.38
N ARG A 40 3.55 -5.76 7.58
CA ARG A 40 3.40 -4.64 8.51
C ARG A 40 3.29 -3.32 7.79
N ASP A 41 4.05 -3.15 6.72
CA ASP A 41 4.11 -1.90 5.96
C ASP A 41 3.80 -2.17 4.49
N ILE A 42 3.19 -1.22 3.79
CA ILE A 42 3.08 -1.22 2.33
C ILE A 42 3.39 0.15 1.74
N THR A 43 4.24 0.18 0.70
CA THR A 43 4.44 1.36 -0.13
C THR A 43 3.69 1.20 -1.44
N VAL A 44 2.77 2.13 -1.73
CA VAL A 44 1.98 2.17 -2.96
C VAL A 44 2.55 3.20 -3.92
N LYS A 45 2.79 2.81 -5.18
CA LYS A 45 3.10 3.71 -6.29
C LYS A 45 1.86 3.94 -7.13
N ILE A 46 1.55 5.23 -7.37
CA ILE A 46 0.53 5.67 -8.33
C ILE A 46 1.25 6.20 -9.57
N SER A 47 0.90 5.67 -10.75
CA SER A 47 1.48 6.04 -12.05
C SER A 47 0.44 5.99 -13.17
N GLY A 48 0.84 6.19 -14.43
CA GLY A 48 -0.04 6.21 -15.60
C GLY A 48 -0.06 7.56 -16.30
N SER A 49 -0.88 7.69 -17.36
CA SER A 49 -0.94 8.90 -18.19
C SER A 49 -2.18 9.77 -17.99
N SER A 50 -2.99 9.47 -16.97
CA SER A 50 -4.18 10.28 -16.65
C SER A 50 -3.88 11.78 -16.56
N THR A 51 -4.87 12.59 -16.93
CA THR A 51 -4.82 14.06 -16.77
C THR A 51 -5.52 14.50 -15.49
N SER A 52 -6.52 13.75 -15.04
CA SER A 52 -7.17 13.88 -13.74
C SER A 52 -7.50 12.51 -13.17
N ARG A 53 -7.47 12.38 -11.85
CA ARG A 53 -7.90 11.18 -11.11
C ARG A 53 -8.23 11.55 -9.67
N GLU A 54 -8.99 10.70 -9.02
CA GLU A 54 -9.20 10.70 -7.58
C GLU A 54 -9.02 9.27 -7.07
N ILE A 55 -8.14 9.10 -6.09
CA ILE A 55 -7.82 7.82 -5.46
C ILE A 55 -8.09 7.92 -3.98
N LYS A 56 -8.66 6.86 -3.39
CA LYS A 56 -8.87 6.72 -1.95
C LYS A 56 -8.23 5.43 -1.42
N PHE A 57 -7.78 5.48 -0.17
CA PHE A 57 -7.11 4.38 0.50
C PHE A 57 -8.02 3.82 1.60
N PHE A 58 -8.19 2.49 1.62
CA PHE A 58 -9.10 1.83 2.55
C PHE A 58 -8.43 0.65 3.26
N ALA A 59 -8.76 0.52 4.54
CA ALA A 59 -8.75 -0.76 5.24
C ALA A 59 -10.10 -1.45 5.01
N VAL A 60 -10.08 -2.77 4.83
CA VAL A 60 -11.30 -3.58 4.67
C VAL A 60 -11.30 -4.69 5.72
N ASP A 61 -12.38 -4.79 6.48
CA ASP A 61 -12.53 -5.78 7.55
C ASP A 61 -12.99 -7.16 7.02
N GLU A 62 -13.16 -8.13 7.93
CA GLU A 62 -13.58 -9.51 7.62
C GLU A 62 -14.99 -9.59 7.01
N ASN A 63 -15.82 -8.56 7.21
CA ASN A 63 -17.18 -8.44 6.71
C ASN A 63 -17.26 -7.67 5.38
N GLY A 64 -16.15 -7.10 4.91
CA GLY A 64 -16.08 -6.27 3.71
C GLY A 64 -16.40 -4.78 3.96
N GLU A 65 -16.44 -4.32 5.21
CA GLU A 65 -16.66 -2.92 5.53
C GLU A 65 -15.39 -2.08 5.27
N LYS A 66 -15.53 -1.01 4.50
CA LYS A 66 -14.43 -0.11 4.12
C LYS A 66 -14.29 1.04 5.12
N THR A 67 -13.09 1.23 5.65
CA THR A 67 -12.71 2.39 6.48
C THR A 67 -11.56 3.14 5.83
N GLU A 68 -11.68 4.45 5.63
CA GLU A 68 -10.59 5.27 5.09
C GLU A 68 -9.37 5.20 6.01
N ILE A 69 -8.18 4.99 5.42
CA ILE A 69 -6.91 4.97 6.14
C ILE A 69 -5.97 6.03 5.61
N ALA A 70 -5.29 6.73 6.51
CA ALA A 70 -4.31 7.74 6.13
C ALA A 70 -2.96 7.09 5.80
N GLY A 71 -2.36 7.51 4.69
CA GLY A 71 -0.96 7.22 4.35
C GLY A 71 -0.10 8.47 4.45
N THR A 72 1.21 8.28 4.31
CA THR A 72 2.20 9.37 4.22
C THR A 72 2.76 9.46 2.81
N ASN A 73 2.66 10.60 2.16
CA ASN A 73 3.28 10.83 0.85
C ASN A 73 4.80 10.93 1.02
N LYS A 74 5.56 10.14 0.28
CA LYS A 74 7.03 10.12 0.39
C LYS A 74 7.71 11.34 -0.22
N THR A 75 6.98 12.16 -0.98
CA THR A 75 7.53 13.37 -1.62
C THR A 75 7.70 14.49 -0.62
N ASP A 76 6.67 14.71 0.21
CA ASP A 76 6.53 15.90 1.04
C ASP A 76 6.04 15.61 2.48
N PHE A 77 5.89 14.33 2.83
CA PHE A 77 5.44 13.83 4.13
C PHE A 77 4.03 14.28 4.52
N GLN A 78 3.21 14.73 3.57
CA GLN A 78 1.81 15.03 3.85
C GLN A 78 1.02 13.75 4.16
N LEU A 79 0.10 13.87 5.11
CA LEU A 79 -0.84 12.82 5.47
C LEU A 79 -2.14 12.97 4.66
N GLY A 80 -2.71 11.87 4.20
CA GLY A 80 -3.98 11.89 3.47
C GLY A 80 -4.61 10.51 3.33
N THR A 81 -5.94 10.47 3.24
CA THR A 81 -6.73 9.24 2.97
C THR A 81 -6.96 9.00 1.48
N GLY A 82 -6.34 9.82 0.63
CA GLY A 82 -6.47 9.78 -0.81
C GLY A 82 -5.65 10.88 -1.47
N THR A 83 -5.74 10.96 -2.80
CA THR A 83 -4.96 11.91 -3.59
C THR A 83 -5.59 12.18 -4.96
N LEU A 84 -5.34 13.38 -5.48
CA LEU A 84 -5.67 13.78 -6.86
C LEU A 84 -4.43 13.78 -7.78
N ASN A 85 -3.27 13.43 -7.23
CA ASN A 85 -1.98 13.46 -7.92
C ASN A 85 -1.62 12.08 -8.50
N THR A 86 -0.59 12.07 -9.33
CA THR A 86 0.02 10.85 -9.88
C THR A 86 1.54 10.96 -9.78
N ASN A 87 2.25 9.90 -10.11
CA ASN A 87 3.71 9.79 -10.03
C ASN A 87 4.26 9.96 -8.61
N GLU A 88 3.52 9.50 -7.60
CA GLU A 88 3.87 9.61 -6.19
C GLU A 88 3.88 8.25 -5.50
N ASN A 89 4.52 8.19 -4.33
CA ASN A 89 4.56 7.00 -3.50
C ASN A 89 3.96 7.34 -2.13
N TRP A 90 3.17 6.42 -1.59
CA TRP A 90 2.51 6.55 -0.30
C TRP A 90 2.88 5.36 0.59
N ASP A 91 3.30 5.62 1.83
CA ASP A 91 3.55 4.58 2.84
C ASP A 91 2.35 4.45 3.79
N PHE A 92 2.05 3.20 4.16
CA PHE A 92 1.00 2.86 5.12
C PHE A 92 1.52 1.82 6.12
N ASP A 93 1.19 2.02 7.40
CA ASP A 93 1.20 0.94 8.39
C ASP A 93 -0.10 0.15 8.22
N ILE A 94 0.04 -1.13 7.91
CA ILE A 94 -1.07 -2.05 7.66
C ILE A 94 -1.12 -3.19 8.67
N ALA A 95 -0.21 -3.21 9.66
CA ALA A 95 -0.19 -4.24 10.68
C ALA A 95 -1.51 -4.25 11.47
N GLY A 96 -2.14 -5.42 11.58
CA GLY A 96 -3.41 -5.59 12.29
C GLY A 96 -4.66 -5.29 11.46
N LEU A 97 -4.51 -4.91 10.19
CA LEU A 97 -5.63 -4.86 9.24
C LEU A 97 -5.87 -6.23 8.61
N PHE A 98 -7.10 -6.51 8.18
CA PHE A 98 -7.42 -7.74 7.43
C PHE A 98 -7.02 -7.59 5.96
N LYS A 99 -7.53 -6.55 5.29
CA LYS A 99 -7.23 -6.22 3.90
C LYS A 99 -6.92 -4.73 3.74
N PHE A 100 -6.13 -4.43 2.71
CA PHE A 100 -5.85 -3.08 2.23
C PHE A 100 -6.30 -2.93 0.77
N MET A 101 -6.92 -1.81 0.44
CA MET A 101 -7.49 -1.52 -0.87
C MET A 101 -7.13 -0.10 -1.31
N VAL A 102 -6.93 0.07 -2.62
CA VAL A 102 -6.76 1.38 -3.25
C VAL A 102 -7.83 1.54 -4.33
N GLU A 103 -8.80 2.39 -4.09
CA GLU A 103 -9.94 2.60 -4.98
C GLU A 103 -9.70 3.79 -5.90
N VAL A 104 -10.00 3.61 -7.19
CA VAL A 104 -10.05 4.70 -8.18
C VAL A 104 -11.48 5.22 -8.24
N ILE A 105 -11.71 6.40 -7.66
CA ILE A 105 -13.02 7.06 -7.59
C ILE A 105 -13.38 7.70 -8.94
N SER A 106 -12.40 8.33 -9.58
CA SER A 106 -12.54 8.91 -10.92
C SER A 106 -11.21 8.92 -11.65
N VAL A 107 -11.23 8.86 -12.98
CA VAL A 107 -10.03 8.93 -13.83
C VAL A 107 -10.38 9.43 -15.23
N ASN A 108 -9.48 10.25 -15.80
CA ASN A 108 -9.49 10.63 -17.22
C ASN A 108 -8.12 10.33 -17.84
N GLY A 109 -8.04 9.30 -18.68
CA GLY A 109 -6.81 8.61 -19.08
C GLY A 109 -6.60 7.34 -18.25
N ASP A 110 -5.37 6.86 -18.13
CA ASP A 110 -5.06 5.64 -17.37
C ASP A 110 -4.35 5.91 -16.03
N VAL A 111 -4.57 5.01 -15.09
CA VAL A 111 -3.85 4.95 -13.81
C VAL A 111 -3.46 3.51 -13.47
N THR A 112 -2.22 3.32 -13.02
CA THR A 112 -1.69 2.07 -12.50
C THR A 112 -1.35 2.25 -11.04
N VAL A 113 -1.74 1.30 -10.20
CA VAL A 113 -1.50 1.32 -8.75
C VAL A 113 -0.90 -0.01 -8.33
N LYS A 114 0.36 0.04 -7.85
CA LYS A 114 1.12 -1.15 -7.42
C LYS A 114 1.72 -0.93 -6.04
N GLY A 115 1.69 -1.96 -5.22
CA GLY A 115 2.24 -1.96 -3.86
C GLY A 115 3.44 -2.88 -3.68
N ILE A 116 4.28 -2.56 -2.71
CA ILE A 116 5.29 -3.46 -2.14
C ILE A 116 5.06 -3.55 -0.64
N ALA A 117 4.64 -4.72 -0.17
CA ALA A 117 4.42 -5.01 1.24
C ALA A 117 5.68 -5.59 1.90
N VAL A 118 5.89 -5.31 3.19
CA VAL A 118 7.08 -5.70 3.95
C VAL A 118 6.69 -6.15 5.36
N SER A 119 7.27 -7.26 5.85
CA SER A 119 7.03 -7.83 7.19
C SER A 119 7.98 -7.30 8.27
#